data_AF-A0A522E5G2-F1
#
_entry.id   AF-A0A522E5G2-F1
#
_cell.length_a   1.000
_cell.length_b   1.000
_cell.length_c   1.000
_cell.angle_alpha   90.00
_cell.angle_beta   90.00
_cell.angle_gamma   90.00
#
_symmetry.space_group_name_H-M   'P 1'
#
loop_
_entity.id
_entity.type
_entity.pdbx_description
1 polymer ?
#
loop_
_entity_poly.entity_id
_entity_poly.type
_entity_poly.pdbx_seq_one_letter_code
_entity_poly.pdbx_strand_id
1 'polypeptide(L)'
;RLLLERNFQPLLRPIDQTDEVTLLVRADDPRQTLAEYQGGKIVTAAPDNFVYLLGRFLLEENEAAMSNMEYLFSGHDIKALQMLLKGSADILFMLSDTYRGLSGLTRKNLREIDQSETAFAFHLFSVAPHCAGLGSALSDVLLDMSLDSQGRQVLADLGIPGWIKPTQDECDMLVMLFNRYAAGNTHS
;
A
#
# COMPACT_ATOMS: atom_id res chain seq x y z
N ARG A 1 7.28 -8.36 7.42
CA ARG A 1 8.10 -8.42 8.66
C ARG A 1 7.42 -9.15 9.83
N LEU A 2 6.30 -8.65 10.39
CA LEU A 2 5.73 -9.24 11.62
C LEU A 2 5.43 -10.76 11.51
N LEU A 3 4.80 -11.19 10.41
CA LEU A 3 4.53 -12.59 10.15
C LEU A 3 5.83 -13.40 10.01
N LEU A 4 6.74 -12.94 9.15
CA LEU A 4 7.93 -13.69 8.73
C LEU A 4 9.07 -13.73 9.76
N GLU A 5 9.32 -12.61 10.43
CA GLU A 5 10.49 -12.45 11.30
C GLU A 5 10.13 -12.56 12.78
N ARG A 6 8.86 -12.30 13.13
CA ARG A 6 8.39 -12.24 14.52
C ARG A 6 7.28 -13.24 14.83
N ASN A 7 6.92 -14.09 13.87
CA ASN A 7 5.92 -15.16 14.02
C ASN A 7 4.56 -14.65 14.50
N PHE A 8 4.18 -13.43 14.15
CA PHE A 8 2.82 -12.95 14.42
C PHE A 8 1.83 -13.76 13.59
N GLN A 9 0.76 -14.24 14.24
CA GLN A 9 -0.29 -14.99 13.58
C GLN A 9 -1.37 -14.02 13.09
N PRO A 10 -1.68 -13.97 11.78
CA PRO A 10 -2.82 -13.20 11.29
C PRO A 10 -4.13 -13.81 11.80
N LEU A 11 -5.02 -12.97 12.30
CA LEU A 11 -6.33 -13.38 12.79
C LEU A 11 -7.44 -12.92 11.84
N LEU A 12 -7.43 -11.63 11.51
CA LEU A 12 -8.51 -10.96 10.79
C LEU A 12 -7.96 -9.86 9.89
N ARG A 13 -8.74 -9.49 8.87
CA ARG A 13 -8.59 -8.27 8.09
C ARG A 13 -9.91 -7.50 8.09
N PRO A 14 -9.88 -6.17 7.92
CA PRO A 14 -11.08 -5.39 7.69
C PRO A 14 -11.77 -5.83 6.39
N ILE A 15 -13.09 -5.77 6.37
CA ILE A 15 -13.90 -5.95 5.16
C ILE A 15 -13.84 -4.68 4.32
N ASP A 16 -13.77 -4.82 2.99
CA ASP A 16 -13.82 -3.72 2.00
C ASP A 16 -12.80 -2.59 2.21
N GLN A 17 -11.65 -2.90 2.82
CA GLN A 17 -10.55 -1.97 2.97
C GLN A 17 -9.30 -2.58 2.35
N THR A 18 -8.93 -2.06 1.18
CA THR A 18 -7.71 -2.42 0.47
C THR A 18 -6.93 -1.18 0.09
N ASP A 19 -5.61 -1.26 0.25
CA ASP A 19 -4.67 -0.21 -0.10
C ASP A 19 -4.26 -0.35 -1.57
N GLU A 20 -4.67 0.58 -2.42
CA GLU A 20 -4.19 0.64 -3.81
C GLU A 20 -3.18 1.78 -3.97
N VAL A 21 -2.24 1.62 -4.90
CA VAL A 21 -1.27 2.66 -5.25
C VAL A 21 -1.67 3.35 -6.56
N THR A 22 -1.55 4.68 -6.58
CA THR A 22 -1.65 5.48 -7.79
C THR A 22 -0.26 5.96 -8.19
N LEU A 23 0.06 5.82 -9.47
CA LEU A 23 1.27 6.36 -10.07
C LEU A 23 0.92 7.72 -10.64
N LEU A 24 1.55 8.76 -10.11
CA LEU A 24 1.26 10.13 -10.44
C LEU A 24 2.45 10.78 -11.13
N VAL A 25 2.16 11.56 -12.15
CA VAL A 25 3.12 12.40 -12.88
C VAL A 25 2.64 13.84 -12.84
N ARG A 26 3.48 14.80 -13.25
CA ARG A 26 3.03 16.19 -13.39
C ARG A 26 2.04 16.30 -14.55
N ALA A 27 1.00 17.11 -14.38
CA ALA A 27 -0.01 17.31 -15.42
C ALA A 27 0.58 17.92 -16.71
N ASP A 28 1.66 18.70 -16.60
CA ASP A 28 2.36 19.33 -17.72
C ASP A 28 3.47 18.47 -18.34
N ASP A 29 3.70 17.25 -17.82
CA ASP A 29 4.70 16.35 -18.38
C ASP A 29 4.21 15.81 -19.74
N PRO A 30 4.99 15.99 -20.82
CA PRO A 30 4.57 15.59 -22.16
C PRO A 30 4.49 14.08 -22.35
N ARG A 31 5.15 13.28 -21.50
CA ARG A 31 5.21 11.82 -21.65
C ARG A 31 3.87 11.17 -21.33
N GLN A 32 3.31 10.39 -22.26
CA GLN A 32 1.92 9.92 -22.15
C GLN A 32 1.79 8.51 -21.59
N THR A 33 2.77 7.65 -21.82
CA THR A 33 2.76 6.25 -21.39
C THR A 33 3.81 5.99 -20.32
N LEU A 34 3.61 4.95 -19.52
CA LEU A 34 4.55 4.55 -18.47
C LEU A 34 5.95 4.20 -19.04
N ALA A 35 6.00 3.57 -20.21
CA ALA A 35 7.24 3.19 -20.91
C ALA A 35 8.16 4.40 -21.21
N GLU A 36 7.59 5.58 -21.44
CA GLU A 36 8.35 6.80 -21.72
C GLU A 36 9.12 7.34 -20.50
N TYR A 37 8.88 6.77 -19.31
CA TYR A 37 9.57 7.12 -18.07
C TYR A 37 10.78 6.22 -17.77
N GLN A 38 11.19 5.36 -18.71
CA GLN A 38 12.35 4.48 -18.55
C GLN A 38 13.61 5.24 -18.10
N GLY A 39 14.30 4.72 -17.08
CA GLY A 39 15.48 5.34 -16.49
C GLY A 39 15.20 6.61 -15.68
N GLY A 40 13.94 6.92 -15.43
CA GLY A 40 13.51 8.06 -14.64
C GLY A 40 13.61 7.85 -13.13
N LYS A 41 13.13 8.85 -12.39
CA LYS A 41 13.16 8.91 -10.94
C LYS A 41 11.76 8.70 -10.37
N ILE A 42 11.61 7.68 -9.54
CA ILE A 42 10.40 7.43 -8.77
C ILE A 42 10.61 7.96 -7.36
N VAL A 43 9.66 8.73 -6.83
CA VAL A 43 9.66 9.16 -5.45
C VAL A 43 8.51 8.53 -4.67
N THR A 44 8.77 8.15 -3.43
CA THR A 44 7.73 7.77 -2.47
C THR A 44 8.14 8.19 -1.05
N ALA A 45 7.33 7.88 -0.04
CA ALA A 45 7.62 8.21 1.35
C ALA A 45 8.79 7.40 1.91
N ALA A 46 8.72 6.07 1.87
CA ALA A 46 9.67 5.19 2.55
C ALA A 46 9.98 3.90 1.76
N PRO A 47 11.18 3.30 1.93
CA PRO A 47 11.60 2.09 1.21
C PRO A 47 11.00 0.78 1.74
N ASP A 48 10.27 0.83 2.85
CA ASP A 48 9.68 -0.35 3.50
C ASP A 48 8.17 -0.21 3.78
N ASN A 49 7.53 0.81 3.19
CA ASN A 49 6.08 0.90 3.20
C ASN A 49 5.45 0.04 2.10
N PHE A 50 4.19 -0.32 2.28
CA PHE A 50 3.49 -1.18 1.32
C PHE A 50 3.28 -0.48 -0.04
N VAL A 51 3.12 0.85 -0.05
CA VAL A 51 3.02 1.69 -1.25
C VAL A 51 4.21 1.49 -2.20
N TYR A 52 5.42 1.46 -1.65
CA TYR A 52 6.64 1.22 -2.41
C TYR A 52 6.64 -0.17 -3.04
N LEU A 53 6.27 -1.20 -2.28
CA LEU A 53 6.24 -2.58 -2.77
C LEU A 53 5.18 -2.75 -3.86
N LEU A 54 3.97 -2.23 -3.64
CA LEU A 54 2.86 -2.32 -4.58
C LEU A 54 3.12 -1.51 -5.86
N GLY A 55 3.72 -0.33 -5.74
CA GLY A 55 4.10 0.46 -6.91
C GLY A 55 5.13 -0.26 -7.77
N ARG A 56 6.11 -0.94 -7.14
CA ARG A 56 7.07 -1.78 -7.86
C ARG A 56 6.44 -3.00 -8.53
N PHE A 57 5.49 -3.64 -7.85
CA PHE A 57 4.71 -4.73 -8.40
C PHE A 57 3.94 -4.31 -9.66
N LEU A 58 3.21 -3.20 -9.58
CA LEU A 58 2.45 -2.66 -10.71
C LEU A 58 3.34 -2.29 -11.91
N LEU A 59 4.53 -1.74 -11.66
CA LEU A 59 5.50 -1.47 -12.75
C LEU A 59 5.97 -2.76 -13.44
N GLU A 60 6.21 -3.83 -12.68
CA GLU A 60 6.68 -5.11 -13.22
C GLU A 60 5.59 -5.83 -14.02
N GLU A 61 4.33 -5.74 -13.60
CA GLU A 61 3.19 -6.30 -14.34
C GLU A 61 2.97 -5.61 -15.69
N ASN A 62 3.23 -4.30 -15.76
CA ASN A 62 2.93 -3.51 -16.95
C ASN A 62 4.03 -3.54 -18.02
N GLU A 63 5.32 -3.77 -17.71
CA GLU A 63 6.37 -3.98 -18.72
C GLU A 63 7.74 -4.37 -18.14
N ALA A 64 8.48 -5.26 -18.82
CA ALA A 64 9.87 -5.60 -18.50
C ALA A 64 10.89 -4.46 -18.76
N ALA A 65 10.44 -3.32 -19.33
CA ALA A 65 11.28 -2.22 -19.78
C ALA A 65 11.57 -1.13 -18.72
N MET A 66 10.93 -1.19 -17.54
CA MET A 66 11.20 -0.29 -16.40
C MET A 66 12.50 -0.64 -15.64
N SER A 67 13.52 -1.06 -16.38
CA SER A 67 14.87 -1.27 -15.88
C SER A 67 15.54 0.09 -15.58
N ASN A 68 16.40 0.11 -14.56
CA ASN A 68 17.22 1.27 -14.17
C ASN A 68 16.45 2.50 -13.64
N MET A 69 15.27 2.32 -13.06
CA MET A 69 14.62 3.40 -12.32
C MET A 69 15.40 3.77 -11.05
N GLU A 70 15.58 5.06 -10.80
CA GLU A 70 16.13 5.55 -9.54
C GLU A 70 15.00 5.76 -8.53
N TYR A 71 15.11 5.14 -7.35
CA TYR A 71 14.11 5.29 -6.28
C TYR A 71 14.58 6.30 -5.24
N LEU A 72 13.76 7.32 -5.01
CA LEU A 72 13.96 8.38 -4.04
C LEU A 72 12.97 8.24 -2.88
N PHE A 73 13.48 8.42 -1.66
CA PHE A 73 12.67 8.35 -0.45
C PHE A 73 12.66 9.70 0.25
N SER A 74 11.47 10.29 0.33
CA SER A 74 11.30 11.64 0.85
C SER A 74 11.13 11.69 2.38
N GLY A 75 10.69 10.59 2.98
CA GLY A 75 10.26 10.44 4.37
C GLY A 75 8.74 10.50 4.56
N HIS A 76 8.03 11.35 3.81
CA HIS A 76 6.59 11.58 3.95
C HIS A 76 5.92 11.99 2.64
N ASP A 77 4.66 11.62 2.44
CA ASP A 77 3.92 11.78 1.17
C ASP A 77 3.89 13.21 0.63
N ILE A 78 3.70 14.21 1.50
CA ILE A 78 3.67 15.62 1.08
C ILE A 78 5.02 16.07 0.51
N LYS A 79 6.13 15.59 1.06
CA LYS A 79 7.46 15.92 0.53
C LYS A 79 7.73 15.19 -0.78
N ALA A 80 7.27 13.94 -0.93
CA ALA A 80 7.31 13.21 -2.20
C ALA A 80 6.54 13.97 -3.30
N LEU A 81 5.33 14.42 -2.98
CA LEU A 81 4.51 15.25 -3.87
C LEU A 81 5.21 16.54 -4.27
N GLN A 82 5.84 17.24 -3.32
CA GLN A 82 6.61 18.45 -3.63
C GLN A 82 7.81 18.17 -4.55
N MET A 83 8.49 17.03 -4.37
CA MET A 83 9.60 16.62 -5.24
C MET A 83 9.12 16.37 -6.67
N LEU A 84 7.98 15.69 -6.84
CA LEU A 84 7.37 15.50 -8.16
C LEU A 84 7.04 16.85 -8.82
N LEU A 85 6.30 17.72 -8.13
CA LEU A 85 5.84 19.01 -8.66
C LEU A 85 7.01 19.96 -9.00
N LYS A 86 8.15 19.82 -8.33
CA LYS A 86 9.38 20.59 -8.62
C LYS A 86 10.24 19.97 -9.74
N GLY A 87 9.85 18.82 -10.28
CA GLY A 87 10.63 18.09 -11.27
C GLY A 87 11.89 17.42 -10.73
N SER A 88 11.99 17.24 -9.41
CA SER A 88 13.08 16.47 -8.79
C SER A 88 12.86 14.96 -8.89
N ALA A 89 11.63 14.55 -9.23
CA ALA A 89 11.24 13.19 -9.57
C ALA A 89 10.28 13.21 -10.77
N ASP A 90 10.17 12.09 -11.46
CA ASP A 90 9.32 11.92 -12.63
C ASP A 90 7.98 11.26 -12.32
N ILE A 91 7.99 10.27 -11.42
CA ILE A 91 6.80 9.53 -10.98
C ILE A 91 6.73 9.57 -9.46
N LEU A 92 5.53 9.70 -8.91
CA LEU A 92 5.21 9.56 -7.50
C LEU A 92 4.38 8.29 -7.28
N PHE A 93 4.79 7.45 -6.34
CA PHE A 93 3.92 6.42 -5.78
C PHE A 93 3.22 6.97 -4.54
N MET A 94 1.90 6.91 -4.53
CA MET A 94 1.05 7.40 -3.43
C MET A 94 -0.14 6.46 -3.21
N LEU A 95 -0.61 6.32 -1.97
CA LEU A 95 -1.88 5.65 -1.71
C LEU A 95 -3.01 6.34 -2.48
N SER A 96 -3.86 5.55 -3.12
CA SER A 96 -4.98 6.06 -3.91
C SER A 96 -5.93 6.90 -3.08
N ASP A 97 -6.17 6.53 -1.82
CA ASP A 97 -6.94 7.34 -0.88
C ASP A 97 -6.26 8.66 -0.52
N THR A 98 -4.95 8.65 -0.31
CA THR A 98 -4.19 9.90 -0.08
C THR A 98 -4.29 10.83 -1.27
N TYR A 99 -4.19 10.31 -2.50
CA TYR A 99 -4.38 11.07 -3.72
C TYR A 99 -5.80 11.64 -3.85
N ARG A 100 -6.84 10.82 -3.60
CA ARG A 100 -8.24 11.25 -3.54
C ARG A 100 -8.49 12.29 -2.45
N GLY A 101 -7.72 12.27 -1.36
CA GLY A 101 -7.79 13.24 -0.28
C GLY A 101 -7.12 14.59 -0.57
N LEU A 102 -6.31 14.72 -1.63
CA LEU A 102 -5.63 15.97 -1.96
C LEU A 102 -6.62 17.10 -2.31
N SER A 103 -6.19 18.35 -2.20
CA SER A 103 -7.01 19.47 -2.65
C SER A 103 -7.24 19.42 -4.17
N GLY A 104 -8.40 19.91 -4.64
CA GLY A 104 -8.68 19.97 -6.07
C GLY A 104 -7.65 20.80 -6.86
N LEU A 105 -7.08 21.85 -6.24
CA LEU A 105 -6.01 22.64 -6.85
C LEU A 105 -4.73 21.82 -7.03
N THR A 106 -4.36 21.03 -6.01
CA THR A 106 -3.20 20.13 -6.07
C THR A 106 -3.39 19.07 -7.14
N ARG A 107 -4.55 18.41 -7.18
CA ARG A 107 -4.85 17.37 -8.17
C ARG A 107 -4.79 17.87 -9.62
N LYS A 108 -5.17 19.12 -9.89
CA LYS A 108 -5.06 19.71 -11.24
C LYS A 108 -3.63 19.79 -11.78
N ASN A 109 -2.63 19.78 -10.90
CA ASN A 109 -1.22 19.78 -11.30
C ASN A 109 -0.64 18.37 -11.42
N LEU A 110 -1.47 17.34 -11.22
CA LEU A 110 -1.10 15.94 -11.27
C LEU A 110 -1.90 15.25 -12.38
N ARG A 111 -1.32 14.19 -12.92
CA ARG A 111 -2.00 13.25 -13.80
C ARG A 111 -1.69 11.85 -13.33
N GLU A 112 -2.72 11.02 -13.30
CA GLU A 112 -2.58 9.59 -13.09
C GLU A 112 -2.06 8.93 -14.36
N ILE A 113 -0.97 8.19 -14.25
CA ILE A 113 -0.41 7.40 -15.36
C ILE A 113 -0.84 5.94 -15.28
N ASP A 114 -1.06 5.44 -14.05
CA ASP A 114 -1.52 4.08 -13.77
C ASP A 114 -2.03 3.98 -12.32
N GLN A 115 -2.82 2.95 -12.02
CA GLN A 115 -3.33 2.66 -10.69
C GLN A 115 -3.47 1.15 -10.51
N SER A 116 -3.13 0.64 -9.32
CA SER A 116 -3.39 -0.75 -9.01
C SER A 116 -4.88 -0.99 -8.73
N GLU A 117 -5.35 -2.16 -9.14
CA GLU A 117 -6.69 -2.70 -8.84
C GLU A 117 -6.54 -4.16 -8.39
N THR A 118 -5.81 -4.36 -7.31
CA THR A 118 -5.33 -5.68 -6.90
C THR A 118 -6.21 -6.36 -5.86
N ALA A 119 -6.87 -5.58 -5.00
CA ALA A 119 -7.73 -6.02 -3.91
C ALA A 119 -7.10 -7.01 -2.89
N PHE A 120 -5.78 -7.26 -2.94
CA PHE A 120 -5.09 -8.15 -1.99
C PHE A 120 -4.25 -7.39 -0.94
N ALA A 121 -4.11 -6.08 -1.09
CA ALA A 121 -3.32 -5.24 -0.22
C ALA A 121 -4.19 -4.76 0.95
N PHE A 122 -4.04 -5.32 2.14
CA PHE A 122 -4.85 -4.91 3.30
C PHE A 122 -4.08 -5.05 4.61
N HIS A 123 -4.60 -4.40 5.64
CA HIS A 123 -4.07 -4.55 6.99
C HIS A 123 -4.50 -5.89 7.62
N LEU A 124 -3.59 -6.48 8.40
CA LEU A 124 -3.86 -7.70 9.16
C LEU A 124 -3.87 -7.40 10.65
N PHE A 125 -5.01 -7.66 11.30
CA PHE A 125 -5.06 -7.80 12.74
C PHE A 125 -4.38 -9.11 13.11
N SER A 126 -3.25 -9.02 13.82
CA SER A 126 -2.39 -10.17 14.12
C SER A 126 -2.08 -10.25 15.61
N VAL A 127 -1.88 -11.47 16.11
CA VAL A 127 -1.51 -11.72 17.50
C VAL A 127 -0.05 -12.13 17.61
N ALA A 128 0.64 -11.62 18.64
CA ALA A 128 2.01 -12.00 18.94
C ALA A 128 2.07 -13.45 19.48
N PRO A 129 3.19 -14.19 19.29
CA PRO A 129 3.32 -15.58 19.73
C PRO A 129 2.95 -15.83 21.20
N HIS A 130 3.36 -14.95 22.10
CA HIS A 130 3.09 -15.08 23.54
C HIS A 130 1.62 -14.86 23.91
N CYS A 131 0.81 -14.33 23.00
CA CYS A 131 -0.63 -14.13 23.14
C CYS A 131 -1.46 -15.11 22.29
N ALA A 132 -0.84 -16.12 21.65
CA ALA A 132 -1.53 -17.01 20.72
C ALA A 132 -2.77 -17.69 21.33
N GLY A 133 -2.73 -18.00 22.65
CA GLY A 133 -3.88 -18.56 23.37
C GLY A 133 -5.12 -17.66 23.43
N LEU A 134 -4.98 -16.35 23.19
CA LEU A 134 -6.09 -15.39 23.12
C LEU A 134 -6.68 -15.25 21.70
N GLY A 135 -6.00 -15.79 20.67
CA GLY A 135 -6.34 -15.52 19.28
C GLY A 135 -7.76 -15.92 18.89
N SER A 136 -8.24 -17.08 19.37
CA SER A 136 -9.61 -17.53 19.09
C SER A 136 -10.63 -16.58 19.72
N ALA A 137 -10.52 -16.31 21.02
CA ALA A 137 -11.47 -15.45 21.72
C ALA A 137 -11.49 -14.03 21.14
N LEU A 138 -10.33 -13.48 20.76
CA LEU A 138 -10.24 -12.19 20.09
C LEU A 138 -10.92 -12.22 18.71
N SER A 139 -10.71 -13.28 17.94
CA SER A 139 -11.33 -13.42 16.61
C SER A 139 -12.84 -13.48 16.71
N ASP A 140 -13.36 -14.27 17.65
CA ASP A 140 -14.80 -14.43 17.86
C ASP A 140 -15.45 -13.08 18.23
N VAL A 141 -14.86 -12.37 19.20
CA VAL A 141 -15.35 -11.04 19.61
C VAL A 141 -15.36 -10.05 18.45
N LEU A 142 -14.28 -9.98 17.66
CA LEU A 142 -14.15 -9.03 16.56
C LEU A 142 -15.11 -9.36 15.40
N LEU A 143 -15.31 -10.64 15.09
CA LEU A 143 -16.28 -11.08 14.06
C LEU A 143 -17.73 -10.75 14.46
N ASP A 144 -18.06 -10.88 15.73
CA ASP A 144 -19.41 -10.65 16.26
C ASP A 144 -19.74 -9.17 16.51
N MET A 145 -18.78 -8.24 16.35
CA MET A 145 -19.01 -6.79 16.58
C MET A 145 -20.18 -6.21 15.77
N SER A 146 -20.47 -6.78 14.60
CA SER A 146 -21.61 -6.32 13.78
C SER A 146 -22.98 -6.66 14.41
N LEU A 147 -23.02 -7.64 15.31
CA LEU A 147 -24.25 -8.19 15.89
C LEU A 147 -24.80 -7.34 17.04
N ASP A 148 -23.96 -6.62 17.80
CA ASP A 148 -24.39 -5.76 18.90
C ASP A 148 -24.15 -4.26 18.65
N SER A 149 -24.85 -3.41 19.43
CA SER A 149 -24.84 -1.96 19.20
C SER A 149 -23.52 -1.28 19.54
N GLN A 150 -22.76 -1.77 20.52
CA GLN A 150 -21.48 -1.18 20.88
C GLN A 150 -20.42 -1.55 19.86
N GLY A 151 -20.39 -2.82 19.43
CA GLY A 151 -19.50 -3.28 18.36
C GLY A 151 -19.72 -2.47 17.07
N ARG A 152 -20.96 -2.25 16.65
CA ARG A 152 -21.28 -1.42 15.46
C ARG A 152 -20.78 0.02 15.58
N GLN A 153 -20.82 0.63 16.77
CA GLN A 153 -20.29 1.98 16.97
C GLN A 153 -18.76 1.99 16.79
N VAL A 154 -18.05 1.01 17.36
CA VAL A 154 -16.60 0.91 17.18
C VAL A 154 -16.23 0.65 15.72
N LEU A 155 -16.97 -0.20 15.01
CA LEU A 155 -16.78 -0.43 13.58
C LEU A 155 -16.96 0.87 12.77
N ALA A 156 -17.99 1.67 13.09
CA ALA A 156 -18.22 2.97 12.45
C ALA A 156 -17.10 3.97 12.73
N ASP A 157 -16.59 4.03 13.97
CA ASP A 157 -15.47 4.90 14.35
C ASP A 157 -14.17 4.50 13.64
N LEU A 158 -13.98 3.19 13.39
CA LEU A 158 -12.87 2.65 12.59
C LEU A 158 -13.08 2.83 11.08
N GLY A 159 -14.28 3.18 10.64
CA GLY A 159 -14.62 3.32 9.22
C GLY A 159 -14.64 2.00 8.46
N ILE A 160 -14.86 0.86 9.13
CA ILE A 160 -14.91 -0.46 8.51
C ILE A 160 -16.27 -1.12 8.76
N PRO A 161 -16.83 -1.88 7.82
CA PRO A 161 -18.13 -2.53 8.00
C PRO A 161 -18.07 -3.77 8.91
N GLY A 162 -16.88 -4.33 9.12
CA GLY A 162 -16.66 -5.52 9.93
C GLY A 162 -15.29 -6.13 9.70
N TRP A 163 -15.09 -7.31 10.30
CA TRP A 163 -13.88 -8.11 10.17
C TRP A 163 -14.18 -9.41 9.43
N ILE A 164 -13.18 -9.94 8.75
CA ILE A 164 -13.22 -11.26 8.12
C ILE A 164 -11.88 -11.97 8.32
N LYS A 165 -11.90 -13.31 8.39
CA LYS A 165 -10.67 -14.10 8.39
C LYS A 165 -9.99 -13.99 7.02
N PRO A 166 -8.70 -13.62 6.96
CA PRO A 166 -7.98 -13.67 5.70
C PRO A 166 -7.85 -15.12 5.23
N THR A 167 -7.85 -15.33 3.93
CA THR A 167 -7.53 -16.65 3.36
C THR A 167 -6.02 -16.90 3.44
N GLN A 168 -5.61 -18.16 3.26
CA GLN A 168 -4.19 -18.49 3.20
C GLN A 168 -3.54 -17.84 1.97
N ASP A 169 -4.17 -17.91 0.81
CA ASP A 169 -3.69 -17.31 -0.44
C ASP A 169 -3.51 -15.78 -0.30
N GLU A 170 -4.45 -15.12 0.39
CA GLU A 170 -4.37 -13.70 0.75
C GLU A 170 -3.12 -13.39 1.58
N CYS A 171 -2.82 -14.20 2.60
CA CYS A 171 -1.62 -14.04 3.41
C CYS A 171 -0.33 -14.34 2.61
N ASP A 172 -0.36 -15.37 1.78
CA ASP A 172 0.78 -15.81 0.97
C ASP A 172 1.12 -14.76 -0.09
N MET A 173 0.13 -14.07 -0.66
CA MET A 173 0.33 -12.96 -1.59
C MET A 173 1.08 -11.80 -0.94
N LEU A 174 0.68 -11.40 0.27
CA LEU A 174 1.38 -10.36 1.04
C LEU A 174 2.82 -10.74 1.37
N VAL A 175 3.05 -12.01 1.73
CA VAL A 175 4.39 -12.56 1.98
C VAL A 175 5.24 -12.56 0.72
N MET A 176 4.67 -13.01 -0.40
CA MET A 176 5.34 -13.06 -1.70
C MET A 176 5.82 -11.67 -2.12
N LEU A 177 4.96 -10.66 -2.06
CA LEU A 177 5.31 -9.27 -2.38
C LEU A 177 6.41 -8.73 -1.48
N PHE A 178 6.30 -8.95 -0.17
CA PHE A 178 7.32 -8.52 0.77
C PHE A 178 8.67 -9.17 0.43
N ASN A 179 8.71 -10.48 0.23
CA ASN A 179 9.95 -11.18 -0.11
C ASN A 179 10.55 -10.72 -1.44
N ARG A 180 9.72 -10.45 -2.44
CA ARG A 180 10.19 -10.01 -3.76
C ARG A 180 10.80 -8.61 -3.73
N TYR A 181 10.15 -7.65 -3.06
CA TYR A 181 10.52 -6.24 -3.19
C TYR A 181 11.22 -5.64 -1.96
N ALA A 182 11.02 -6.20 -0.76
CA ALA A 182 11.68 -5.70 0.46
C ALA A 182 13.09 -6.29 0.64
N ALA A 183 13.34 -7.52 0.19
CA ALA A 183 14.64 -8.19 0.32
C ALA A 183 15.73 -7.66 -0.64
N GLY A 184 15.35 -6.92 -1.69
CA GLY A 184 16.30 -6.34 -2.65
C GLY A 184 17.15 -5.18 -2.11
N ASN A 185 16.88 -4.68 -0.90
CA ASN A 185 17.57 -3.53 -0.31
C ASN A 185 18.76 -3.92 0.61
N THR A 186 19.16 -5.19 0.67
CA THR A 186 20.28 -5.61 1.56
C THR A 186 21.67 -5.50 0.93
N HIS A 187 21.82 -5.05 -0.31
CA HIS A 187 23.13 -4.86 -0.95
C HIS A 187 23.28 -3.43 -1.48
N SER A 188 23.73 -2.54 -0.60
CA SER A 188 24.35 -1.25 -0.93
C SER A 188 25.38 -0.94 0.16
#